data_AF-A0A2E6ZKD9-F1
#
_entry.id   AF-A0A2E6ZKD9-F1
#
_cell.length_a   1.000
_cell.length_b   1.000
_cell.length_c   1.000
_cell.angle_alpha   90.00
_cell.angle_beta   90.00
_cell.angle_gamma   90.00
#
_symmetry.space_group_name_H-M   'P 1'
#
loop_
_entity.id
_entity.type
_entity.pdbx_description
1 polymer ?
#
loop_
_entity_poly.entity_id
_entity_poly.type
_entity_poly.pdbx_seq_one_letter_code
_entity_poly.pdbx_strand_id
1 'polypeptide(L)'
;MEDDLNIIDDFLDDFEHICNCASNEKYYTTEASNEVMGVREGWTGIRTLNVKHEYPDIVRKIEKETNKIVDRMHFYKIEGDEKQWLWDNQDKAMSPHKDAYDWAGVVYLWGNTGTYYDGELVEFKKNRMVWYNGKHMHMPDLTDEDRCVIVFFLVKPWRNFGV
;
A
#
# COMPACT_ATOMS: atom_id res chain seq x y z
N MET A 1 -20.89 13.87 -2.89
CA MET A 1 -19.73 13.55 -2.05
C MET A 1 -19.01 12.47 -2.81
N GLU A 2 -17.76 12.70 -3.21
CA GLU A 2 -16.91 11.56 -3.62
C GLU A 2 -16.78 10.67 -2.39
N ASP A 3 -17.01 9.38 -2.52
CA ASP A 3 -16.82 8.46 -1.40
C ASP A 3 -15.33 8.48 -1.03
N ASP A 4 -15.04 8.76 0.25
CA ASP A 4 -13.67 8.90 0.78
C ASP A 4 -12.94 7.54 0.90
N LEU A 5 -13.66 6.43 0.71
CA LEU A 5 -13.18 5.06 0.66
C LEU A 5 -13.81 4.35 -0.54
N ASN A 6 -12.98 3.74 -1.38
CA ASN A 6 -13.38 3.08 -2.61
C ASN A 6 -12.78 1.68 -2.68
N ILE A 7 -13.58 0.71 -3.13
CA ILE A 7 -13.22 -0.70 -3.20
C ILE A 7 -13.48 -1.21 -4.62
N ILE A 8 -12.48 -1.85 -5.22
CA ILE A 8 -12.57 -2.49 -6.54
C ILE A 8 -12.06 -3.92 -6.41
N ASP A 9 -12.94 -4.89 -6.64
CA ASP A 9 -12.57 -6.30 -6.68
C ASP A 9 -12.06 -6.70 -8.08
N ASP A 10 -11.26 -7.76 -8.14
CA ASP A 10 -10.67 -8.30 -9.38
C ASP A 10 -9.87 -7.24 -10.17
N PHE A 11 -9.09 -6.44 -9.44
CA PHE A 11 -8.42 -5.25 -9.96
C PHE A 11 -7.27 -5.55 -10.93
N LEU A 12 -6.37 -6.48 -10.63
CA LEU A 12 -5.23 -6.83 -11.48
C LEU A 12 -5.66 -7.83 -12.56
N ASP A 13 -5.30 -7.55 -13.81
CA ASP A 13 -5.64 -8.41 -14.96
C ASP A 13 -4.85 -9.74 -14.95
N ASP A 14 -3.58 -9.69 -14.56
CA ASP A 14 -2.70 -10.86 -14.43
C ASP A 14 -2.23 -11.04 -12.98
N PHE A 15 -3.20 -11.28 -12.10
CA PHE A 15 -2.99 -11.34 -10.66
C PHE A 15 -1.89 -12.32 -10.23
N GLU A 16 -1.87 -13.52 -10.80
CA GLU A 16 -0.89 -14.57 -10.46
C GLU A 16 0.52 -14.16 -10.90
N HIS A 17 0.67 -13.55 -12.09
CA HIS A 17 1.97 -13.02 -12.53
C HIS A 17 2.48 -11.94 -11.58
N ILE A 18 1.62 -11.00 -11.16
CA ILE A 18 2.01 -9.95 -10.22
C ILE A 18 2.40 -10.51 -8.85
N CYS A 19 1.69 -11.54 -8.35
CA CYS A 19 2.08 -12.23 -7.13
C CYS A 19 3.47 -12.88 -7.24
N ASN A 20 3.77 -13.50 -8.39
CA ASN A 20 5.09 -14.06 -8.66
C ASN A 20 6.17 -12.97 -8.74
N CYS A 21 5.90 -11.85 -9.42
CA CYS A 21 6.81 -10.70 -9.45
C CYS A 21 7.12 -10.19 -8.03
N ALA A 22 6.08 -9.90 -7.25
CA ALA A 22 6.22 -9.43 -5.88
C ALA A 22 7.02 -10.39 -4.98
N SER A 23 6.94 -11.70 -5.22
CA SER A 23 7.71 -12.71 -4.47
C SER A 23 9.21 -12.69 -4.77
N ASN A 24 9.60 -12.22 -5.95
CA ASN A 24 10.99 -12.21 -6.44
C ASN A 24 11.65 -10.82 -6.38
N GLU A 25 10.93 -9.81 -5.92
CA GLU A 25 11.45 -8.45 -5.76
C GLU A 25 12.48 -8.33 -4.62
N LYS A 26 13.29 -7.25 -4.68
CA LYS A 26 14.23 -6.93 -3.60
C LYS A 26 13.57 -6.06 -2.54
N TYR A 27 13.46 -6.60 -1.33
CA TYR A 27 12.90 -5.93 -0.16
C TYR A 27 13.98 -5.33 0.75
N TYR A 28 13.60 -4.28 1.45
CA TYR A 28 14.42 -3.55 2.40
C TYR A 28 13.64 -3.37 3.70
N THR A 29 14.34 -3.49 4.82
CA THR A 29 13.83 -2.98 6.10
C THR A 29 13.72 -1.46 6.04
N THR A 30 12.97 -0.87 6.95
CA THR A 30 12.86 0.59 7.09
C THR A 30 14.22 1.26 7.19
N GLU A 31 15.11 0.75 8.05
CA GLU A 31 16.46 1.27 8.23
C GLU A 31 17.29 1.21 6.94
N ALA A 32 17.27 0.05 6.25
CA ALA A 32 18.00 -0.11 4.99
C ALA A 32 17.45 0.80 3.88
N SER A 33 16.12 0.95 3.78
CA SER A 33 15.51 1.86 2.82
C SER A 33 15.88 3.33 3.09
N ASN A 34 15.89 3.73 4.37
CA ASN A 34 16.25 5.07 4.80
C ASN A 34 17.72 5.40 4.48
N GLU A 35 18.62 4.44 4.68
CA GLU A 35 20.04 4.57 4.34
C GLU A 35 20.24 4.75 2.82
N VAL A 36 19.61 3.88 2.02
CA VAL A 36 19.72 3.95 0.54
C VAL A 36 19.17 5.26 -0.02
N MET A 37 18.05 5.75 0.54
CA MET A 37 17.35 6.93 0.04
C MET A 37 17.84 8.24 0.67
N GLY A 38 18.63 8.18 1.74
CA GLY A 38 19.06 9.37 2.49
C GLY A 38 17.93 10.08 3.22
N VAL A 39 16.94 9.35 3.73
CA VAL A 39 15.75 9.89 4.41
C VAL A 39 15.56 9.28 5.80
N ARG A 40 14.57 9.76 6.55
CA ARG A 40 14.13 9.20 7.84
C ARG A 40 12.63 8.99 7.84
N GLU A 41 12.19 7.92 7.18
CA GLU A 41 10.79 7.47 7.20
C GLU A 41 10.57 6.50 8.37
N GLY A 42 9.40 6.58 9.02
CA GLY A 42 9.02 5.76 10.17
C GLY A 42 8.01 4.66 9.86
N TRP A 43 7.73 4.40 8.58
CA TRP A 43 6.79 3.37 8.17
C TRP A 43 7.40 1.99 8.48
N THR A 44 6.81 1.20 9.37
CA THR A 44 7.31 -0.16 9.70
C THR A 44 7.07 -1.14 8.55
N GLY A 45 7.51 -2.40 8.68
CA GLY A 45 7.43 -3.43 7.63
C GLY A 45 8.58 -3.41 6.62
N ILE A 46 8.66 -4.45 5.79
CA ILE A 46 9.64 -4.54 4.70
C ILE A 46 8.98 -4.16 3.37
N ARG A 47 9.71 -3.43 2.53
CA ARG A 47 9.18 -2.95 1.25
C ARG A 47 10.23 -2.86 0.17
N THR A 48 9.78 -2.85 -1.06
CA THR A 48 10.62 -2.42 -2.18
C THR A 48 10.86 -0.91 -2.10
N LEU A 49 11.86 -0.44 -2.86
CA LEU A 49 11.91 0.98 -3.23
C LEU A 49 10.70 1.35 -4.11
N ASN A 50 10.62 2.60 -4.57
CA ASN A 50 9.53 3.03 -5.44
C ASN A 50 9.59 2.26 -6.78
N VAL A 51 8.61 1.38 -7.02
CA VAL A 51 8.55 0.50 -8.20
C VAL A 51 7.59 1.00 -9.29
N LYS A 52 7.17 2.26 -9.24
CA LYS A 52 6.16 2.79 -10.18
C LYS A 52 6.62 2.78 -11.65
N HIS A 53 7.92 2.78 -11.92
CA HIS A 53 8.46 2.80 -13.28
C HIS A 53 8.67 1.39 -13.86
N GLU A 54 8.81 0.42 -12.98
CA GLU A 54 8.99 -1.01 -13.26
C GLU A 54 7.66 -1.68 -13.59
N TYR A 55 6.56 -1.18 -13.04
CA TYR A 55 5.21 -1.71 -13.25
C TYR A 55 4.25 -0.64 -13.84
N PRO A 56 4.53 -0.12 -15.04
CA PRO A 56 3.77 0.99 -15.62
C PRO A 56 2.31 0.63 -15.93
N ASP A 57 2.00 -0.64 -16.20
CA ASP A 57 0.63 -1.08 -16.49
C ASP A 57 -0.25 -1.04 -15.25
N ILE A 58 0.28 -1.42 -14.08
CA ILE A 58 -0.41 -1.28 -12.79
C ILE A 58 -0.66 0.20 -12.49
N VAL A 59 0.37 1.04 -12.66
CA VAL A 59 0.25 2.49 -12.47
C VAL A 59 -0.86 3.07 -13.33
N ARG A 60 -0.83 2.83 -14.65
CA ARG A 60 -1.86 3.34 -15.56
C ARG A 60 -3.26 2.89 -15.18
N LYS A 61 -3.40 1.65 -14.71
CA LYS A 61 -4.69 1.14 -14.25
C LYS A 61 -5.17 1.87 -13.00
N ILE A 62 -4.31 2.05 -11.99
CA ILE A 62 -4.62 2.82 -10.78
C ILE A 62 -5.02 4.25 -11.15
N GLU A 63 -4.25 4.93 -12.00
CA GLU A 63 -4.51 6.31 -12.41
C GLU A 63 -5.85 6.45 -13.16
N LYS A 64 -6.17 5.48 -14.02
CA LYS A 64 -7.44 5.41 -14.75
C LYS A 64 -8.63 5.23 -13.80
N GLU A 65 -8.56 4.29 -12.86
CA GLU A 65 -9.68 4.01 -11.94
C GLU A 65 -9.87 5.10 -10.89
N THR A 66 -8.80 5.82 -10.52
CA THR A 66 -8.83 6.84 -9.45
C THR A 66 -8.96 8.27 -9.97
N ASN A 67 -8.72 8.48 -11.27
CA ASN A 67 -8.56 9.80 -11.91
C ASN A 67 -7.51 10.68 -11.18
N LYS A 68 -6.43 10.06 -10.71
CA LYS A 68 -5.32 10.68 -9.95
C LYS A 68 -3.98 10.20 -10.50
N ILE A 69 -2.88 10.81 -10.06
CA ILE A 69 -1.52 10.43 -10.48
C ILE A 69 -0.87 9.61 -9.37
N VAL A 70 -0.20 8.51 -9.72
CA VAL A 70 0.58 7.71 -8.77
C VAL A 70 1.94 8.38 -8.54
N ASP A 71 2.15 8.89 -7.32
CA ASP A 71 3.43 9.49 -6.94
C ASP A 71 4.45 8.43 -6.52
N ARG A 72 4.00 7.45 -5.74
CA ARG A 72 4.82 6.33 -5.25
C ARG A 72 4.03 5.04 -5.27
N MET A 73 4.73 3.94 -5.53
CA MET A 73 4.19 2.59 -5.46
C MET A 73 5.25 1.64 -4.92
N HIS A 74 4.87 0.74 -4.04
CA HIS A 74 5.77 -0.22 -3.38
C HIS A 74 5.06 -1.57 -3.26
N PHE A 75 5.81 -2.67 -3.36
CA PHE A 75 5.36 -3.88 -2.68
C PHE A 75 5.74 -3.79 -1.21
N TYR A 76 4.77 -4.09 -0.35
CA TYR A 76 4.90 -4.04 1.09
C TYR A 76 4.59 -5.40 1.67
N LYS A 77 5.43 -5.88 2.59
CA LYS A 77 5.29 -7.18 3.24
C LYS A 77 5.39 -7.08 4.74
N ILE A 78 4.64 -7.98 5.38
CA ILE A 78 4.80 -8.35 6.78
C ILE A 78 5.01 -9.86 6.79
N GLU A 79 6.22 -10.31 7.05
CA GLU A 79 6.62 -11.72 7.09
C GLU A 79 7.85 -11.91 7.99
N GLY A 80 8.15 -13.15 8.38
CA GLY A 80 9.38 -13.50 9.11
C GLY A 80 9.57 -12.77 10.45
N ASP A 81 10.81 -12.38 10.75
CA ASP A 81 11.19 -11.73 12.01
C ASP A 81 10.46 -10.39 12.24
N GLU A 82 10.16 -9.65 11.17
CA GLU A 82 9.41 -8.39 11.25
C GLU A 82 7.99 -8.64 11.75
N LYS A 83 7.34 -9.69 11.27
CA LYS A 83 6.00 -10.08 11.73
C LYS A 83 5.98 -10.38 13.22
N GLN A 84 6.95 -11.15 13.70
CA GLN A 84 7.09 -11.45 15.12
C GLN A 84 7.32 -10.16 15.93
N TRP A 85 8.19 -9.28 15.45
CA TRP A 85 8.43 -7.99 16.11
C TRP A 85 7.18 -7.12 16.17
N LEU A 86 6.43 -7.00 15.07
CA LEU A 86 5.17 -6.24 15.03
C LEU A 86 4.13 -6.81 16.01
N TRP A 87 4.05 -8.14 16.10
CA TRP A 87 3.16 -8.83 17.02
C TRP A 87 3.53 -8.59 18.49
N ASP A 88 4.83 -8.65 18.83
CA ASP A 88 5.30 -8.43 20.19
C ASP A 88 5.27 -6.94 20.60
N ASN A 89 5.13 -6.03 19.63
CA ASN A 89 5.19 -4.59 19.84
C ASN A 89 3.95 -3.85 19.31
N GLN A 90 2.74 -4.43 19.36
CA GLN A 90 1.52 -3.85 18.77
C GLN A 90 1.32 -2.36 19.08
N ASP A 91 1.59 -1.92 20.32
CA ASP A 91 1.48 -0.51 20.75
C ASP A 91 2.43 0.46 20.01
N LYS A 92 3.48 -0.05 19.37
CA LYS A 92 4.53 0.70 18.67
C LYS A 92 4.62 0.35 17.19
N ALA A 93 4.14 -0.84 16.82
CA ALA A 93 4.34 -1.51 15.56
C ALA A 93 3.64 -0.80 14.41
N MET A 94 2.34 -0.50 14.58
CA MET A 94 1.58 0.38 13.70
C MET A 94 0.42 0.97 14.48
N SER A 95 0.57 2.22 14.90
CA SER A 95 -0.57 2.98 15.40
C SER A 95 -1.45 3.43 14.23
N PRO A 96 -2.77 3.58 14.45
CA PRO A 96 -3.60 4.36 13.55
C PRO A 96 -2.91 5.68 13.19
N HIS A 97 -2.79 5.98 11.91
CA HIS A 97 -2.06 7.16 11.43
C HIS A 97 -2.77 7.85 10.27
N LYS A 98 -2.20 8.99 9.87
CA LYS A 98 -2.58 9.78 8.70
C LYS A 98 -1.35 9.95 7.83
N ASP A 99 -1.55 9.88 6.53
CA ASP A 99 -0.48 10.00 5.57
C ASP A 99 -0.09 11.46 5.32
N ALA A 100 1.14 11.64 4.86
CA ALA A 100 1.58 12.90 4.25
C ALA A 100 0.83 13.19 2.93
N TYR A 101 0.38 12.14 2.22
CA TYR A 101 -0.40 12.22 0.99
C TYR A 101 -1.89 12.46 1.27
N ASP A 102 -2.58 13.10 0.31
CA ASP A 102 -4.03 13.29 0.37
C ASP A 102 -4.79 11.97 0.12
N TRP A 103 -4.19 11.07 -0.63
CA TRP A 103 -4.80 9.83 -1.08
C TRP A 103 -3.78 8.70 -1.04
N ALA A 104 -4.23 7.54 -0.58
CA ALA A 104 -3.43 6.33 -0.51
C ALA A 104 -4.30 5.13 -0.86
N GLY A 105 -3.67 3.99 -1.10
CA GLY A 105 -4.39 2.75 -1.30
C GLY A 105 -3.51 1.52 -1.28
N VAL A 106 -4.19 0.39 -1.25
CA VAL A 106 -3.60 -0.94 -1.25
C VAL A 106 -4.25 -1.83 -2.30
N VAL A 107 -3.46 -2.70 -2.93
CA VAL A 107 -3.97 -3.87 -3.67
C VAL A 107 -3.55 -5.12 -2.93
N TYR A 108 -4.52 -5.93 -2.51
CA TYR A 108 -4.27 -7.15 -1.75
C TYR A 108 -3.76 -8.28 -2.65
N LEU A 109 -2.53 -8.75 -2.40
CA LEU A 109 -1.94 -9.88 -3.13
C LEU A 109 -2.13 -11.18 -2.34
N TRP A 110 -1.53 -11.28 -1.16
CA TRP A 110 -1.71 -12.45 -0.29
C TRP A 110 -1.72 -12.06 1.18
N GLY A 111 -2.14 -13.03 1.99
CA GLY A 111 -2.44 -12.87 3.40
C GLY A 111 -3.94 -12.93 3.66
N ASN A 112 -4.34 -12.29 4.75
CA ASN A 112 -5.63 -12.52 5.40
C ASN A 112 -6.08 -11.28 6.19
N THR A 113 -5.19 -10.29 6.37
CA THR A 113 -5.45 -9.09 7.15
C THR A 113 -5.95 -7.94 6.29
N GLY A 114 -7.04 -7.32 6.72
CA GLY A 114 -7.62 -6.15 6.05
C GLY A 114 -6.88 -4.85 6.35
N THR A 115 -7.56 -3.74 6.10
CA THR A 115 -7.10 -2.39 6.48
C THR A 115 -8.20 -1.72 7.29
N TYR A 116 -7.88 -1.24 8.48
CA TYR A 116 -8.77 -0.37 9.24
C TYR A 116 -8.79 1.02 8.61
N TYR A 117 -9.98 1.57 8.41
CA TYR A 117 -10.24 2.92 7.94
C TYR A 117 -11.32 3.56 8.81
N ASP A 118 -10.97 4.62 9.53
CA ASP A 118 -11.82 5.28 10.54
C ASP A 118 -12.46 4.32 11.56
N GLY A 119 -11.72 3.25 11.91
CA GLY A 119 -12.15 2.24 12.88
C GLY A 119 -12.97 1.09 12.30
N GLU A 120 -13.33 1.15 11.02
CA GLU A 120 -13.99 0.04 10.32
C GLU A 120 -12.98 -0.82 9.56
N LEU A 121 -13.11 -2.14 9.69
CA LEU A 121 -12.24 -3.07 8.98
C LEU A 121 -12.73 -3.24 7.54
N VAL A 122 -11.91 -2.82 6.58
CA VAL A 122 -12.06 -3.24 5.19
C VAL A 122 -11.42 -4.62 5.05
N GLU A 123 -12.27 -5.64 4.93
CA GLU A 123 -11.82 -7.03 4.87
C GLU A 123 -10.88 -7.30 3.69
N PHE A 124 -9.87 -8.11 3.97
CA PHE A 124 -8.98 -8.63 2.96
C PHE A 124 -9.77 -9.46 1.94
N LYS A 125 -9.48 -9.21 0.67
CA LYS A 125 -9.87 -10.09 -0.43
C LYS A 125 -8.74 -10.09 -1.44
N LYS A 126 -8.33 -11.27 -1.91
CA LYS A 126 -7.32 -11.35 -2.98
C LYS A 126 -7.78 -10.54 -4.19
N ASN A 127 -6.83 -9.84 -4.80
CA ASN A 127 -7.05 -9.00 -5.97
C ASN A 127 -8.05 -7.85 -5.77
N ARG A 128 -8.27 -7.42 -4.52
CA ARG A 128 -9.04 -6.21 -4.21
C ARG A 128 -8.11 -5.02 -4.09
N MET A 129 -8.45 -3.95 -4.81
CA MET A 129 -7.92 -2.62 -4.59
C MET A 129 -8.83 -1.88 -3.61
N VAL A 130 -8.21 -1.21 -2.64
CA VAL A 130 -8.85 -0.25 -1.74
C VAL A 130 -8.09 1.05 -1.87
N TRP A 131 -8.77 2.17 -2.10
CA TRP A 131 -8.13 3.48 -2.06
C TRP A 131 -9.01 4.48 -1.33
N TYR A 132 -8.37 5.40 -0.63
CA TYR A 132 -9.04 6.24 0.35
C TYR A 132 -8.32 7.56 0.56
N ASN A 133 -9.01 8.48 1.22
CA ASN A 133 -8.44 9.73 1.69
C ASN A 133 -7.41 9.45 2.79
N GLY A 134 -6.13 9.68 2.50
CA GLY A 134 -5.01 9.41 3.40
C GLY A 134 -4.97 10.30 4.65
N LYS A 135 -5.83 11.32 4.72
CA LYS A 135 -5.98 12.20 5.91
C LYS A 135 -6.93 11.65 6.97
N HIS A 136 -7.58 10.52 6.69
CA HIS A 136 -8.38 9.77 7.65
C HIS A 136 -7.52 8.75 8.40
N MET A 137 -7.99 8.32 9.57
CA MET A 137 -7.22 7.41 10.41
C MET A 137 -7.24 6.03 9.79
N HIS A 138 -6.08 5.45 9.55
CA HIS A 138 -6.00 4.11 9.00
C HIS A 138 -4.78 3.35 9.51
N MET A 139 -4.85 2.03 9.40
CA MET A 139 -3.73 1.13 9.63
C MET A 139 -4.02 -0.24 9.00
N PRO A 140 -2.98 -1.01 8.63
CA PRO A 140 -3.16 -2.43 8.37
C PRO A 140 -3.68 -3.14 9.63
N ASP A 141 -4.56 -4.12 9.47
CA ASP A 141 -4.85 -5.06 10.55
C ASP A 141 -3.60 -5.90 10.84
N LEU A 142 -3.23 -6.01 12.12
CA LEU A 142 -2.01 -6.67 12.58
C LEU A 142 -2.37 -8.04 13.14
N THR A 143 -2.17 -9.09 12.35
CA THR A 143 -2.27 -10.49 12.79
C THR A 143 -0.91 -11.18 12.74
N ASP A 144 -0.83 -12.42 13.20
CA ASP A 144 0.38 -13.26 13.12
C ASP A 144 0.58 -13.91 11.73
N GLU A 145 -0.10 -13.41 10.71
CA GLU A 145 -0.13 -13.99 9.37
C GLU A 145 0.69 -13.18 8.37
N ASP A 146 1.23 -13.87 7.37
CA ASP A 146 2.03 -13.21 6.33
C ASP A 146 1.12 -12.37 5.43
N ARG A 147 1.60 -11.17 5.05
CA ARG A 147 0.84 -10.25 4.21
C ARG A 147 1.75 -9.70 3.12
N CYS A 148 1.22 -9.60 1.90
CA CYS A 148 1.78 -8.71 0.90
C CYS A 148 0.70 -7.93 0.16
N VAL A 149 0.97 -6.64 -0.02
CA VAL A 149 0.12 -5.72 -0.77
C VAL A 149 0.97 -4.84 -1.67
N ILE A 150 0.37 -4.35 -2.74
CA ILE A 150 0.88 -3.14 -3.41
C ILE A 150 0.37 -1.96 -2.59
N VAL A 151 1.24 -1.11 -2.07
CA VAL A 151 0.86 0.19 -1.48
C VAL A 151 1.16 1.28 -2.49
N PHE A 152 0.23 2.20 -2.67
CA PHE A 152 0.42 3.33 -3.58
C PHE A 152 -0.10 4.63 -2.95
N PHE A 153 0.52 5.74 -3.37
CA PHE A 153 0.20 7.08 -2.92
C PHE A 153 -0.14 7.95 -4.12
N LEU A 154 -1.23 8.71 -4.01
CA LEU A 154 -1.79 9.46 -5.14
C LEU A 154 -1.73 10.97 -4.88
N VAL A 155 -1.53 11.71 -5.96
CA VAL A 155 -1.63 13.18 -5.98
C VAL A 155 -2.66 13.60 -7.01
N LYS A 156 -3.23 14.79 -6.82
CA LYS A 156 -4.14 15.37 -7.81
C LYS A 156 -3.40 15.60 -9.13
N PRO A 157 -4.06 15.39 -10.29
CA PRO A 157 -3.50 15.84 -11.55
C PRO A 157 -3.18 17.33 -11.49
N TRP A 158 -1.95 17.72 -11.85
CA TRP A 158 -1.62 19.13 -12.00
C TRP A 158 -2.43 19.69 -13.15
N ARG A 159 -3.42 20.54 -12.84
CA ARG A 159 -4.31 21.31 -13.74
C ARG A 159 -4.47 20.74 -15.16
N ASN A 160 -5.67 20.26 -15.47
CA ASN A 160 -6.18 20.24 -16.83
C ASN A 160 -5.96 21.62 -17.47
N PHE A 161 -5.00 21.74 -18.38
CA PHE A 161 -5.12 22.75 -19.42
C PHE A 161 -6.25 22.27 -20.31
N GLY A 162 -7.46 22.75 -20.02
CA GLY A 162 -8.55 22.66 -20.97
C GLY A 162 -8.11 23.31 -22.27
N VAL A 163 -8.06 22.50 -23.32
CA VAL A 163 -8.23 22.94 -24.70
C VAL A 163 -9.18 21.95 -25.35
#